data_AF-A0A2D8M0E7-F1
#
_entry.id   AF-A0A2D8M0E7-F1
#
_cell.length_a   1.000
_cell.length_b   1.000
_cell.length_c   1.000
_cell.angle_alpha   90.00
_cell.angle_beta   90.00
_cell.angle_gamma   90.00
#
_symmetry.space_group_name_H-M   'P 1'
#
loop_
_entity.id
_entity.type
_entity.pdbx_description
1 polymer ?
#
loop_
_entity_poly.entity_id
_entity_poly.type
_entity_poly.pdbx_seq_one_letter_code
_entity_poly.pdbx_strand_id
1 'polypeptide(L)'
;MQLDTDNQKIVIHVPVNMKKWGGKKVIVGPQGQDLRRLDRENRRDDKLLKALGRAYKWQKWIKIGKCNSAEDISDIENINRSYVLRILRLNRLSPNIIKAILDGNQPDGFGLCDVEKPFPLLWDEQEIQFGFRIR
;
A
#
# COMPACT_ATOMS: atom_id res chain seq x y z
N MET A 1 28.54 16.56 18.34
CA MET A 1 28.63 17.93 17.80
C MET A 1 30.10 18.31 17.86
N GLN A 2 30.80 18.29 16.73
CA GLN A 2 32.15 18.81 16.64
C GLN A 2 32.04 20.14 15.89
N LEU A 3 32.53 21.21 16.50
CA LEU A 3 32.62 22.51 15.84
C LEU A 3 33.97 22.53 15.12
N ASP A 4 33.93 22.57 13.79
CA ASP A 4 35.10 22.85 12.97
C ASP A 4 35.36 24.36 13.04
N THR A 5 36.41 24.73 13.77
CA THR A 5 36.66 26.13 14.18
C THR A 5 37.21 27.00 13.06
N ASP A 6 37.47 26.46 11.86
CA ASP A 6 38.11 27.20 10.77
C ASP A 6 37.12 27.73 9.71
N ASN A 7 35.84 27.34 9.80
CA ASN A 7 34.81 27.83 8.88
C ASN A 7 33.43 27.65 9.54
N GLN A 8 32.75 28.75 9.91
CA GLN A 8 31.44 28.83 10.61
C GLN A 8 30.34 27.88 10.08
N LYS A 9 30.48 26.58 10.28
CA LYS A 9 29.56 25.54 9.82
C LYS A 9 29.34 24.55 10.96
N ILE A 10 28.09 24.40 11.36
CA ILE A 10 27.69 23.40 12.34
C ILE A 10 27.51 22.08 11.58
N VAL A 11 28.44 21.15 11.76
CA VAL A 11 28.33 19.80 11.21
C VAL A 11 27.57 18.92 12.20
N ILE A 12 26.35 18.52 11.82
CA ILE A 12 25.51 17.61 12.61
C ILE A 12 25.54 16.23 11.95
N HIS A 13 26.13 15.25 12.65
CA HIS A 13 26.04 13.85 12.27
C HIS A 13 24.75 13.26 12.86
N VAL A 14 23.74 13.06 12.03
CA VAL A 14 22.48 12.41 12.42
C VAL A 14 22.50 10.96 11.96
N PRO A 15 22.44 9.96 12.87
CA PRO A 15 22.29 8.57 12.47
C PRO A 15 20.91 8.36 11.83
N VAL A 16 20.89 7.95 10.57
CA VAL A 16 19.66 7.66 9.83
C VAL A 16 19.51 6.16 9.60
N ASN A 17 18.31 5.65 9.80
CA ASN A 17 17.93 4.30 9.42
C ASN A 17 17.11 4.37 8.12
N MET A 18 17.24 3.40 7.22
CA MET A 18 16.46 3.35 5.98
C MET A 18 15.65 2.06 5.88
N LYS A 19 14.38 2.17 5.46
CA LYS A 19 13.51 1.03 5.12
C LYS A 19 12.93 1.17 3.70
N LYS A 20 12.35 0.08 3.17
CA LYS A 20 11.59 0.10 1.93
C LYS A 20 10.08 0.15 2.22
N TRP A 21 9.34 0.99 1.51
CA TRP A 21 7.88 1.07 1.60
C TRP A 21 7.28 1.33 0.21
N GLY A 22 6.40 0.45 -0.26
CA GLY A 22 5.81 0.55 -1.62
C GLY A 22 6.86 0.63 -2.75
N GLY A 23 8.04 0.04 -2.54
CA GLY A 23 9.19 0.13 -3.45
C GLY A 23 10.06 1.38 -3.34
N LYS A 24 9.69 2.38 -2.52
CA LYS A 24 10.49 3.59 -2.25
C LYS A 24 11.40 3.38 -1.04
N LYS A 25 12.62 3.95 -1.05
CA LYS A 25 13.48 4.05 0.16
C LYS A 25 12.98 5.20 1.03
N VAL A 26 12.81 4.95 2.33
CA VAL A 26 12.27 5.89 3.31
C VAL A 26 13.21 5.95 4.51
N ILE A 27 13.44 7.16 5.03
CA ILE A 27 14.21 7.38 6.27
C ILE A 27 13.30 7.09 7.46
N VAL A 28 13.77 6.25 8.38
CA VAL A 28 13.15 5.98 9.67
C VAL A 28 14.03 6.56 10.78
N GLY A 29 13.40 6.88 11.90
CA GLY A 29 14.04 7.59 13.00
C GLY A 29 15.14 6.78 13.70
N PRO A 30 15.87 7.41 14.62
CA PRO A 30 17.04 6.82 15.26
C PRO A 30 16.76 5.50 15.97
N GLN A 31 15.54 5.33 16.51
CA GLN A 31 15.08 4.11 17.18
C GLN A 31 14.26 3.18 16.27
N GLY A 32 14.39 3.32 14.94
CA GLY A 32 13.62 2.53 13.96
C GLY A 32 12.14 2.93 13.85
N GLN A 33 11.72 3.98 14.57
CA GLN A 33 10.40 4.56 14.49
C GLN A 33 10.13 5.11 13.08
N ASP A 34 8.99 4.76 12.50
CA ASP A 34 8.57 5.37 11.24
C ASP A 34 8.20 6.84 11.49
N LEU A 35 9.05 7.76 11.07
CA LEU A 35 8.83 9.20 11.23
C LEU A 35 7.67 9.72 10.40
N ARG A 36 7.20 8.94 9.41
CA ARG A 36 5.95 9.24 8.68
C ARG A 36 4.70 9.02 9.52
N ARG A 37 4.78 8.39 10.70
CA ARG A 37 3.63 8.38 11.63
C ARG A 37 3.14 9.78 11.97
N LEU A 38 4.03 10.77 11.92
CA LEU A 38 3.71 12.17 12.18
C LEU A 38 2.98 12.83 11.01
N ASP A 39 3.07 12.25 9.81
CA ASP A 39 2.47 12.77 8.59
C ASP A 39 1.62 11.68 7.92
N ARG A 40 0.33 11.65 8.29
CA ARG A 40 -0.65 10.68 7.79
C ARG A 40 -0.81 10.72 6.27
N GLU A 41 -0.57 11.87 5.63
CA GLU A 41 -0.65 11.98 4.17
C GLU A 41 0.44 11.15 3.50
N ASN A 42 1.65 11.13 4.08
CA ASN A 42 2.78 10.35 3.57
C ASN A 42 2.67 8.82 3.77
N ARG A 43 1.66 8.34 4.52
CA ARG A 43 1.37 6.90 4.70
C ARG A 43 0.30 6.36 3.77
N ARG A 44 -0.38 7.19 2.99
CA ARG A 44 -1.34 6.73 1.99
C ARG A 44 -0.60 6.31 0.72
N ASP A 45 -0.65 5.01 0.40
CA ASP A 45 -0.12 4.52 -0.88
C ASP A 45 -1.14 4.80 -1.97
N ASP A 46 -0.96 5.91 -2.70
CA ASP A 46 -1.81 6.31 -3.82
C ASP A 46 -2.03 5.21 -4.86
N LYS A 47 -1.03 4.35 -5.10
CA LYS A 47 -1.17 3.25 -6.06
C LYS A 47 -2.14 2.21 -5.54
N LEU A 48 -2.00 1.86 -4.26
CA LEU A 48 -2.89 0.92 -3.59
C LEU A 48 -4.32 1.46 -3.48
N LEU A 49 -4.48 2.75 -3.14
CA LEU A 49 -5.79 3.42 -3.11
C LEU A 49 -6.46 3.45 -4.48
N LYS A 50 -5.72 3.81 -5.54
CA LYS A 50 -6.23 3.79 -6.92
C LYS A 50 -6.61 2.37 -7.35
N ALA A 51 -5.83 1.36 -6.96
CA ALA A 51 -6.13 -0.04 -7.25
C ALA A 51 -7.43 -0.50 -6.57
N LEU A 52 -7.63 -0.17 -5.29
CA LEU A 52 -8.89 -0.44 -4.58
C LEU A 52 -10.07 0.29 -5.21
N GLY A 53 -9.91 1.57 -5.57
CA GLY A 53 -10.92 2.34 -6.25
C GLY A 53 -11.33 1.73 -7.60
N ARG A 54 -10.34 1.25 -8.38
CA ARG A 54 -10.59 0.52 -9.63
C ARG A 54 -11.33 -0.79 -9.39
N ALA A 55 -10.88 -1.59 -8.42
CA ALA A 55 -11.52 -2.86 -8.07
C ALA A 55 -13.00 -2.67 -7.74
N TYR A 56 -13.33 -1.65 -6.94
CA TYR A 56 -14.70 -1.31 -6.60
C TYR A 56 -15.50 -0.81 -7.80
N LYS A 57 -14.93 0.11 -8.60
CA LYS A 57 -15.55 0.65 -9.82
C LYS A 57 -15.93 -0.47 -10.80
N TRP A 58 -14.99 -1.36 -11.07
CA TRP A 58 -15.18 -2.48 -12.00
C TRP A 58 -16.17 -3.51 -11.47
N GLN A 59 -16.12 -3.82 -10.17
CA GLN A 59 -17.14 -4.67 -9.55
C GLN A 59 -18.54 -4.07 -9.66
N LYS A 60 -18.65 -2.73 -9.52
CA LYS A 60 -19.93 -2.02 -9.70
C LYS A 60 -20.41 -2.12 -11.15
N TRP A 61 -19.53 -1.95 -12.14
CA TRP A 61 -19.88 -2.11 -13.56
C TRP A 61 -20.44 -3.49 -13.88
N ILE A 62 -19.81 -4.54 -13.33
CA ILE A 62 -20.32 -5.91 -13.47
C ILE A 62 -21.70 -6.06 -12.81
N LYS A 63 -21.87 -5.55 -11.57
CA LYS A 63 -23.14 -5.64 -10.84
C LYS A 63 -24.30 -4.91 -11.53
N ILE A 64 -24.04 -3.80 -12.21
CA ILE A 64 -25.08 -3.05 -12.94
C ILE A 64 -25.26 -3.52 -14.38
N GLY A 65 -24.57 -4.58 -14.81
CA GLY A 65 -24.64 -5.10 -16.18
C GLY A 65 -23.99 -4.21 -17.25
N LYS A 66 -23.17 -3.22 -16.85
CA LYS A 66 -22.41 -2.38 -17.81
C LYS A 66 -21.32 -3.19 -18.51
N CYS A 67 -20.75 -4.17 -17.81
CA CYS A 67 -19.77 -5.12 -18.32
C CYS A 67 -20.20 -6.52 -17.90
N ASN A 68 -20.10 -7.50 -18.80
CA ASN A 68 -20.42 -8.89 -18.54
C ASN A 68 -19.18 -9.69 -18.14
N SER A 69 -17.99 -9.22 -18.51
CA SER A 69 -16.74 -9.95 -18.31
C SER A 69 -15.54 -9.04 -17.97
N ALA A 70 -14.43 -9.67 -17.59
CA ALA A 70 -13.15 -8.98 -17.45
C ALA A 70 -12.56 -8.53 -18.80
N GLU A 71 -12.92 -9.19 -19.90
CA GLU A 71 -12.59 -8.78 -21.28
C GLU A 71 -13.24 -7.43 -21.60
N ASP A 72 -14.52 -7.27 -21.30
CA ASP A 72 -15.24 -6.01 -21.56
C ASP A 72 -14.58 -4.83 -20.83
N ILE A 73 -14.11 -5.07 -19.60
CA ILE A 73 -13.40 -4.06 -18.81
C ILE A 73 -12.01 -3.77 -19.40
N SER A 74 -11.32 -4.82 -19.86
CA SER A 74 -10.04 -4.71 -20.56
C SER A 74 -10.16 -3.82 -21.80
N ASP A 75 -11.22 -4.03 -22.59
CA ASP A 75 -11.48 -3.27 -23.82
C ASP A 75 -11.85 -1.82 -23.53
N ILE A 76 -12.72 -1.57 -22.52
CA ILE A 76 -13.14 -0.22 -22.14
C ILE A 76 -11.99 0.61 -21.57
N GLU A 77 -11.15 0.01 -20.72
CA GLU A 77 -10.05 0.72 -20.06
C GLU A 77 -8.74 0.68 -20.87
N ASN A 78 -8.68 -0.13 -21.93
CA ASN A 78 -7.47 -0.46 -22.70
C ASN A 78 -6.33 -0.97 -21.79
N ILE A 79 -6.65 -1.97 -20.95
CA ILE A 79 -5.70 -2.57 -19.99
C ILE A 79 -5.77 -4.08 -20.10
N ASN A 80 -4.63 -4.76 -20.06
CA ASN A 80 -4.55 -6.21 -20.12
C ASN A 80 -5.51 -6.91 -19.13
N ARG A 81 -6.30 -7.86 -19.64
CA ARG A 81 -7.24 -8.70 -18.88
C ARG A 81 -6.63 -9.33 -17.61
N SER A 82 -5.39 -9.79 -17.66
CA SER A 82 -4.70 -10.35 -16.48
C SER A 82 -4.55 -9.33 -15.37
N TYR A 83 -4.27 -8.07 -15.71
CA TYR A 83 -4.24 -6.98 -14.74
C TYR A 83 -5.63 -6.70 -14.17
N VAL A 84 -6.66 -6.68 -15.01
CA VAL A 84 -8.06 -6.52 -14.57
C VAL A 84 -8.42 -7.57 -13.50
N LEU A 85 -8.13 -8.84 -13.77
CA LEU A 85 -8.40 -9.94 -12.84
C LEU A 85 -7.63 -9.82 -11.52
N ARG A 86 -6.35 -9.40 -11.56
CA ARG A 86 -5.55 -9.16 -10.33
C ARG A 86 -6.17 -8.05 -9.48
N ILE A 87 -6.60 -6.96 -10.09
CA ILE A 87 -7.20 -5.83 -9.36
C ILE A 87 -8.60 -6.20 -8.84
N LEU A 88 -9.43 -6.91 -9.61
CA LEU A 88 -10.73 -7.38 -9.13
C LEU A 88 -10.61 -8.30 -7.91
N ARG A 89 -9.49 -9.05 -7.77
CA ARG A 89 -9.21 -9.86 -6.58
C ARG A 89 -9.16 -9.02 -5.30
N LEU A 90 -8.76 -7.75 -5.37
CA LEU A 90 -8.67 -6.88 -4.20
C LEU A 90 -10.01 -6.70 -3.47
N ASN A 91 -11.14 -6.90 -4.16
CA ASN A 91 -12.46 -6.90 -3.52
C ASN A 91 -12.67 -8.05 -2.51
N ARG A 92 -11.78 -9.04 -2.48
CA ARG A 92 -11.80 -10.18 -1.56
C ARG A 92 -11.01 -9.95 -0.26
N LEU A 93 -10.35 -8.80 -0.14
CA LEU A 93 -9.64 -8.43 1.09
C LEU A 93 -10.60 -8.30 2.27
N SER A 94 -10.12 -8.58 3.47
CA SER A 94 -10.92 -8.39 4.68
C SER A 94 -11.33 -6.93 4.84
N PRO A 95 -12.52 -6.66 5.43
CA PRO A 95 -12.96 -5.30 5.72
C PRO A 95 -11.96 -4.52 6.58
N ASN A 96 -11.28 -5.20 7.51
CA ASN A 96 -10.27 -4.59 8.38
C ASN A 96 -9.05 -4.13 7.57
N ILE A 97 -8.56 -4.95 6.63
CA ILE A 97 -7.45 -4.59 5.75
C ILE A 97 -7.83 -3.38 4.89
N ILE A 98 -9.01 -3.41 4.26
CA ILE A 98 -9.49 -2.30 3.42
C ILE A 98 -9.57 -1.00 4.24
N LYS A 99 -10.18 -1.06 5.44
CA LYS A 99 -10.28 0.09 6.34
C LYS A 99 -8.90 0.65 6.70
N ALA A 100 -7.99 -0.22 7.11
CA ALA A 100 -6.65 0.20 7.47
C ALA A 100 -5.85 0.78 6.28
N ILE A 101 -6.08 0.32 5.05
CA ILE A 101 -5.49 0.96 3.86
C ILE A 101 -6.05 2.37 3.64
N LEU A 102 -7.37 2.55 3.74
CA LEU A 102 -8.02 3.85 3.58
C LEU A 102 -7.58 4.85 4.67
N ASP A 103 -7.41 4.36 5.89
CA ASP A 103 -6.95 5.14 7.04
C ASP A 103 -5.43 5.40 7.02
N GLY A 104 -4.68 4.80 6.08
CA GLY A 104 -3.22 4.89 6.04
C GLY A 104 -2.53 4.17 7.20
N ASN A 105 -3.22 3.21 7.83
CA ASN A 105 -2.79 2.42 8.98
C ASN A 105 -2.25 1.03 8.60
N GLN A 106 -2.00 0.75 7.32
CA GLN A 106 -1.44 -0.53 6.88
C GLN A 106 -0.04 -0.84 7.48
N PRO A 107 0.30 -2.11 7.75
CA PRO A 107 1.60 -2.52 8.27
C PRO A 107 2.79 -2.02 7.44
N ASP A 108 3.95 -1.90 8.09
CA ASP A 108 5.18 -1.52 7.41
C ASP A 108 5.57 -2.54 6.34
N GLY A 109 5.89 -2.05 5.15
CA GLY A 109 6.25 -2.89 4.01
C GLY A 109 5.06 -3.39 3.19
N PHE A 110 3.83 -3.32 3.72
CA PHE A 110 2.63 -3.69 2.99
C PHE A 110 2.31 -2.67 1.87
N GLY A 111 2.10 -3.18 0.66
CA GLY A 111 1.74 -2.37 -0.50
C GLY A 111 1.04 -3.18 -1.59
N LEU A 112 0.86 -2.55 -2.76
CA LEU A 112 0.14 -3.16 -3.89
C LEU A 112 0.71 -4.52 -4.32
N CYS A 113 2.03 -4.70 -4.29
CA CYS A 113 2.69 -5.95 -4.69
C CYS A 113 2.30 -7.16 -3.83
N ASP A 114 1.87 -6.94 -2.59
CA ASP A 114 1.49 -8.01 -1.66
C ASP A 114 0.10 -8.55 -1.97
N VAL A 115 -0.81 -7.65 -2.37
CA VAL A 115 -2.21 -7.97 -2.67
C VAL A 115 -2.47 -8.28 -4.16
N GLU A 116 -1.51 -8.01 -5.04
CA GLU A 116 -1.57 -8.45 -6.44
C GLU A 116 -1.28 -9.96 -6.60
N LYS A 117 -0.59 -10.57 -5.64
CA LYS A 117 -0.36 -12.02 -5.57
C LYS A 117 -1.63 -12.73 -5.08
N PRO A 118 -1.81 -14.03 -5.38
CA PRO A 118 -2.85 -14.81 -4.74
C PRO A 118 -2.69 -14.77 -3.22
N PHE A 119 -3.80 -14.61 -2.50
CA PHE A 119 -3.85 -14.59 -1.05
C PHE A 119 -5.01 -15.45 -0.54
N PRO A 120 -4.97 -15.90 0.73
CA PRO A 120 -5.98 -16.79 1.30
C PRO A 120 -7.40 -16.23 1.18
N LEU A 121 -8.39 -17.10 1.06
CA LEU A 121 -9.79 -16.67 1.00
C LEU A 121 -10.36 -16.32 2.38
N LEU A 122 -9.85 -16.96 3.44
CA LEU A 122 -10.27 -16.70 4.81
C LEU A 122 -9.66 -15.38 5.29
N TRP A 123 -10.52 -14.45 5.72
CA TRP A 123 -10.08 -13.14 6.23
C TRP A 123 -9.11 -13.26 7.40
N ASP A 124 -9.33 -14.25 8.26
CA ASP A 124 -8.47 -14.55 9.39
C ASP A 124 -7.02 -14.86 8.98
N GLU A 125 -6.85 -15.61 7.89
CA GLU A 125 -5.55 -15.99 7.35
C GLU A 125 -4.92 -14.81 6.60
N GLN A 126 -5.72 -14.02 5.89
CA GLN A 126 -5.25 -12.79 5.24
C GLN A 126 -4.66 -11.82 6.27
N GLU A 127 -5.39 -11.57 7.36
CA GLU A 127 -4.97 -10.61 8.38
C GLU A 127 -3.68 -11.05 9.09
N ILE A 128 -3.51 -12.35 9.34
CA ILE A 128 -2.27 -12.90 9.89
C ILE A 128 -1.13 -12.79 8.87
N GLN A 129 -1.36 -13.22 7.63
CA GLN A 129 -0.33 -13.21 6.57
C GLN A 129 0.20 -11.80 6.30
N PHE A 130 -0.70 -10.81 6.28
CA PHE A 130 -0.34 -9.43 5.99
C PHE A 130 0.04 -8.61 7.24
N GLY A 131 0.03 -9.21 8.43
CA GLY A 131 0.45 -8.56 9.67
C GLY A 131 -0.55 -7.56 10.25
N PHE A 132 -1.83 -7.66 9.89
CA PHE A 132 -2.92 -6.90 10.50
C PHE A 132 -3.42 -7.52 11.82
N ARG A 133 -3.09 -8.79 12.05
CA ARG A 133 -3.37 -9.50 13.30
C ARG A 133 -2.17 -10.31 13.75
N ILE A 134 -1.88 -10.26 15.05
CA ILE A 134 -0.85 -11.10 15.69
C ILE A 134 -1.49 -12.45 16.01
N ARG A 135 -0.76 -13.53 15.72
CA ARG A 135 -1.19 -14.91 16.00
C ARG A 135 -1.08 -15.25 17.47
#